data_AF-G2YN80-F1
#
_entry.id   AF-G2YN80-F1
#
_cell.length_a   1.000
_cell.length_b   1.000
_cell.length_c   1.000
_cell.angle_alpha   90.00
_cell.angle_beta   90.00
_cell.angle_gamma   90.00
#
_symmetry.space_group_name_H-M   'P 1'
#
loop_
_entity.id
_entity.type
_entity.pdbx_description
1 polymer ?
#
loop_
_entity_poly.entity_id
_entity_poly.type
_entity_poly.pdbx_seq_one_letter_code
_entity_poly.pdbx_strand_id
1 'polypeptide(L)'
;MSNFQNIIREACSSRDIAGAILVGGDSSGKFYYAKAFGSQSLKDPSKPMNLDSVMWFASCTKLFTTIAALQCVERELLDLDGDITEILPEFKGVQILTGFDEESGKPVLIDNHKTITLRHLLTHSSGLSYDVFGKQSKS
;
A
#
# COMPACT_ATOMS: atom_id res chain seq x y z
N MET A 1 -22.21 16.35 -23.27
CA MET A 1 -21.03 15.76 -22.59
C MET A 1 -21.32 15.74 -21.10
N SER A 2 -21.38 14.58 -20.46
CA SER A 2 -21.56 14.50 -19.01
C SER A 2 -20.28 15.01 -18.32
N ASN A 3 -20.44 15.97 -17.41
CA ASN A 3 -19.33 16.42 -16.57
C ASN A 3 -18.97 15.31 -15.57
N PHE A 4 -17.69 15.10 -15.30
CA PHE A 4 -17.14 14.05 -14.43
C PHE A 4 -17.86 13.91 -13.08
N GLN A 5 -18.30 15.02 -12.47
CA GLN A 5 -19.07 14.99 -11.22
C GLN A 5 -20.42 14.29 -11.37
N ASN A 6 -21.08 14.40 -12.52
CA ASN A 6 -22.36 13.75 -12.77
C ASN A 6 -22.19 12.24 -12.89
N ILE A 7 -21.10 11.78 -13.51
CA ILE A 7 -20.78 10.34 -13.60
C ILE A 7 -20.66 9.73 -12.20
N ILE A 8 -19.97 10.42 -11.28
CA ILE A 8 -19.81 9.93 -9.90
C ILE A 8 -21.13 9.96 -9.14
N ARG A 9 -21.94 11.02 -9.31
CA ARG A 9 -23.28 11.10 -8.69
C ARG A 9 -24.19 9.99 -9.18
N GLU A 10 -24.13 9.69 -10.48
CA GLU A 10 -24.90 8.61 -11.09
C GLU A 10 -24.48 7.26 -10.51
N ALA A 11 -23.17 6.96 -10.48
CA ALA A 11 -22.65 5.73 -9.87
C ALA A 11 -23.01 5.57 -8.37
N CYS A 12 -23.12 6.68 -7.63
CA CYS A 12 -23.62 6.64 -6.24
C CYS A 12 -25.13 6.37 -6.20
N SER A 13 -25.91 7.01 -7.08
CA SER A 13 -27.38 6.88 -7.13
C SER A 13 -27.81 5.49 -7.61
N SER A 14 -27.08 4.90 -8.56
CA SER A 14 -27.27 3.53 -9.04
C SER A 14 -26.75 2.46 -8.08
N ARG A 15 -26.05 2.87 -7.02
CA ARG A 15 -25.42 2.00 -6.01
C ARG A 15 -24.27 1.13 -6.54
N ASP A 16 -23.66 1.51 -7.67
CA ASP A 16 -22.44 0.87 -8.18
C ASP A 16 -21.26 1.11 -7.24
N ILE A 17 -21.23 2.29 -6.60
CA ILE A 17 -20.32 2.61 -5.49
C ILE A 17 -21.12 3.24 -4.34
N ALA A 18 -20.65 3.09 -3.10
CA ALA A 18 -21.30 3.72 -1.95
C ALA A 18 -21.16 5.25 -1.98
N GLY A 19 -19.95 5.72 -2.26
CA GLY A 19 -19.58 7.12 -2.24
C GLY A 19 -18.13 7.30 -2.66
N ALA A 20 -17.73 8.55 -2.87
CA ALA A 20 -16.39 8.92 -3.27
C ALA A 20 -16.00 10.30 -2.72
N ILE A 21 -14.71 10.51 -2.50
CA ILE A 21 -14.13 11.82 -2.21
C ILE A 21 -13.07 12.11 -3.27
N LEU A 22 -13.14 13.30 -3.84
CA LEU A 22 -12.17 13.80 -4.81
C LEU A 22 -11.52 15.05 -4.26
N VAL A 23 -10.18 15.05 -4.19
CA VAL A 23 -9.37 16.19 -3.79
C VAL A 23 -8.29 16.43 -4.84
N GLY A 24 -8.10 17.69 -5.23
CA GLY A 24 -7.06 18.11 -6.17
C GLY A 24 -6.64 19.55 -5.88
N GLY A 25 -5.37 19.85 -6.07
CA GLY A 25 -4.83 21.19 -5.86
C GLY A 25 -3.50 21.37 -6.58
N ASP A 26 -3.03 22.62 -6.63
CA ASP A 26 -1.71 22.96 -7.16
C ASP A 26 -0.78 23.49 -6.07
N SER A 27 0.51 23.58 -6.37
CA SER A 27 1.52 24.12 -5.45
C SER A 27 1.38 25.63 -5.25
N SER A 28 0.63 26.33 -6.10
CA SER A 28 0.43 27.78 -6.02
C SER A 28 -0.67 28.18 -5.04
N GLY A 29 -1.53 27.23 -4.64
CA GLY A 29 -2.72 27.46 -3.82
C GLY A 29 -3.88 28.12 -4.58
N LYS A 30 -3.72 28.42 -5.88
CA LYS A 30 -4.77 29.06 -6.70
C LYS A 30 -5.85 28.07 -7.11
N PHE A 31 -5.48 26.80 -7.29
CA PHE A 31 -6.40 25.73 -7.57
C PHE A 31 -6.56 24.85 -6.33
N TYR A 32 -7.80 24.73 -5.87
CA TYR A 32 -8.20 23.75 -4.87
C TYR A 32 -9.61 23.24 -5.17
N TYR A 33 -9.75 21.92 -5.22
CA TYR A 33 -10.99 21.22 -5.47
C TYR A 33 -11.13 20.13 -4.42
N ALA A 34 -12.23 20.13 -3.69
CA ALA A 34 -12.56 19.08 -2.72
C ALA A 34 -14.08 18.83 -2.74
N LYS A 35 -14.50 17.61 -3.10
CA LYS A 35 -15.91 17.22 -3.10
C LYS A 35 -16.11 15.79 -2.63
N ALA A 36 -17.15 15.59 -1.84
CA ALA A 36 -17.65 14.28 -1.43
C ALA A 36 -18.99 13.96 -2.11
N PHE A 37 -19.23 12.68 -2.39
CA PHE A 37 -20.40 12.16 -3.07
C PHE A 37 -20.90 10.89 -2.37
N GLY A 38 -22.21 10.67 -2.35
CA GLY A 38 -22.83 9.45 -1.84
C GLY A 38 -22.73 9.29 -0.32
N SER A 39 -22.63 8.04 0.11
CA SER A 39 -22.67 7.61 1.52
C SER A 39 -21.43 6.79 1.89
N GLN A 40 -21.16 6.65 3.19
CA GLN A 40 -19.99 5.92 3.69
C GLN A 40 -20.10 4.39 3.52
N SER A 41 -21.31 3.88 3.28
CA SER A 41 -21.58 2.45 3.03
C SER A 41 -22.85 2.26 2.21
N LEU A 42 -23.03 1.05 1.66
CA LEU A 42 -24.25 0.64 0.96
C LEU A 42 -25.40 0.23 1.91
N LYS A 43 -25.19 0.24 3.24
CA LYS A 43 -26.22 -0.10 4.22
C LYS A 43 -27.34 0.95 4.23
N ASP A 44 -28.50 0.56 4.74
CA ASP A 44 -29.62 1.48 5.00
C ASP A 44 -30.08 1.34 6.46
N PRO A 45 -29.96 2.38 7.31
CA PRO A 45 -29.42 3.71 7.02
C PRO A 45 -27.87 3.73 6.95
N SER A 46 -27.33 4.70 6.21
CA SER A 46 -25.89 4.96 6.10
C SER A 46 -25.60 6.46 6.23
N LYS A 47 -24.44 6.80 6.81
CA LYS A 47 -24.01 8.19 6.97
C LYS A 47 -23.61 8.78 5.61
N PRO A 48 -23.90 10.05 5.34
CA PRO A 48 -23.42 10.72 4.13
C PRO A 48 -21.88 10.79 4.12
N MET A 49 -21.29 10.67 2.93
CA MET A 49 -19.85 10.90 2.74
C MET A 49 -19.56 12.41 2.86
N ASN A 50 -18.52 12.78 3.59
CA ASN A 50 -18.03 14.15 3.72
C ASN A 50 -16.49 14.16 3.75
N LEU A 51 -15.86 15.34 3.66
CA LEU A 51 -14.41 15.46 3.58
C LEU A 51 -13.67 14.97 4.84
N ASP A 52 -14.35 14.92 5.99
CA ASP A 52 -13.81 14.47 7.27
C ASP A 52 -14.12 12.97 7.54
N SER A 53 -14.68 12.26 6.56
CA SER A 53 -15.05 10.86 6.73
C SER A 53 -13.80 10.00 6.86
N VAL A 54 -13.74 9.19 7.91
CA VAL A 54 -12.65 8.24 8.14
C VAL A 54 -12.72 7.13 7.10
N MET A 55 -11.63 6.93 6.37
CA MET A 55 -11.51 5.90 5.34
C MET A 55 -10.39 4.92 5.67
N TRP A 56 -10.50 3.71 5.15
CA TRP A 56 -9.41 2.75 5.15
C TRP A 56 -8.47 3.03 3.98
N PHE A 57 -7.23 3.42 4.28
CA PHE A 57 -6.24 3.83 3.27
C PHE A 57 -5.49 2.66 2.63
N ALA A 58 -5.61 1.44 3.16
CA ALA A 58 -4.93 0.24 2.65
C ALA A 58 -3.45 0.54 2.29
N SER A 59 -3.03 0.28 1.05
CA SER A 59 -1.65 0.49 0.61
C SER A 59 -1.22 1.95 0.52
N CYS A 60 -2.12 2.95 0.55
CA CYS A 60 -1.73 4.36 0.61
C CYS A 60 -0.93 4.68 1.90
N THR A 61 -1.06 3.86 2.94
CA THR A 61 -0.23 3.92 4.16
C THR A 61 1.27 3.85 3.85
N LYS A 62 1.68 3.15 2.77
CA LYS A 62 3.09 3.03 2.36
C LYS A 62 3.76 4.39 2.17
N LEU A 63 3.04 5.37 1.60
CA LEU A 63 3.57 6.73 1.42
C LEU A 63 3.93 7.38 2.76
N PHE A 64 3.05 7.29 3.76
CA PHE A 64 3.29 7.83 5.09
C PHE A 64 4.43 7.10 5.79
N THR A 65 4.51 5.77 5.66
CA THR A 65 5.63 4.97 6.19
C THR A 65 6.95 5.36 5.53
N THR A 66 6.98 5.57 4.21
CA THR A 66 8.17 6.05 3.48
C THR A 66 8.61 7.41 4.00
N ILE A 67 7.69 8.36 4.19
CA ILE A 67 8.02 9.69 4.75
C ILE A 67 8.63 9.54 6.15
N ALA A 68 8.03 8.73 7.02
CA ALA A 68 8.55 8.51 8.37
C ALA A 68 9.96 7.88 8.35
N ALA A 69 10.20 6.89 7.47
CA ALA A 69 11.51 6.28 7.31
C ALA A 69 12.56 7.30 6.82
N LEU A 70 12.20 8.14 5.83
CA LEU A 70 13.10 9.18 5.32
C LEU A 70 13.39 10.28 6.36
N GLN A 71 12.44 10.61 7.24
CA GLN A 71 12.69 11.50 8.38
C GLN A 71 13.70 10.91 9.36
N CYS A 72 13.73 9.58 9.55
CA CYS A 72 14.76 8.92 10.35
C CYS A 72 16.13 8.95 9.64
N VAL A 73 16.16 8.84 8.30
CA VAL A 73 17.39 9.02 7.51
C VAL A 73 17.93 10.43 7.63
N GLU A 74 17.08 11.46 7.52
CA GLU A 74 17.48 12.87 7.71
C GLU A 74 18.08 13.14 9.10
N ARG A 75 17.70 12.35 10.10
CA ARG A 75 18.19 12.44 11.49
C ARG A 75 19.36 11.50 11.77
N GLU A 76 19.91 10.86 10.74
CA GLU A 76 21.02 9.90 10.86
C GLU A 76 20.70 8.69 11.76
N LEU A 77 19.41 8.37 11.94
CA LEU A 77 18.95 7.21 12.71
C LEU A 77 18.85 5.95 11.86
N LEU A 78 18.74 6.11 10.54
CA LEU A 78 18.72 5.03 9.55
C LEU A 78 19.61 5.42 8.38
N ASP A 79 20.17 4.42 7.70
CA ASP A 79 20.87 4.58 6.42
C ASP A 79 20.06 3.90 5.31
N LEU A 80 19.92 4.57 4.16
CA LEU A 80 19.26 4.00 2.99
C LEU A 80 20.02 2.79 2.44
N ASP A 81 21.35 2.80 2.54
CA ASP A 81 22.23 1.83 1.91
C ASP A 81 22.95 0.92 2.92
N GLY A 82 22.70 1.13 4.22
CA GLY A 82 23.20 0.28 5.30
C GLY A 82 22.53 -1.10 5.36
N ASP A 83 23.17 -2.02 6.09
CA ASP A 83 22.63 -3.36 6.33
C ASP A 83 21.40 -3.27 7.25
N ILE A 84 20.24 -3.69 6.73
CA ILE A 84 18.99 -3.61 7.50
C ILE A 84 19.01 -4.48 8.75
N THR A 85 19.85 -5.52 8.82
CA THR A 85 19.90 -6.46 9.94
C THR A 85 20.40 -5.84 11.24
N GLU A 86 21.04 -4.67 11.18
CA GLU A 86 21.40 -3.88 12.36
C GLU A 86 20.16 -3.34 13.09
N ILE A 87 19.06 -3.15 12.36
CA ILE A 87 17.78 -2.63 12.87
C ILE A 87 16.72 -3.74 12.96
N LEU A 88 16.68 -4.64 11.96
CA LEU A 88 15.74 -5.74 11.82
C LEU A 88 16.50 -7.08 11.85
N PRO A 89 16.94 -7.56 13.03
CA PRO A 89 17.77 -8.75 13.15
C PRO A 89 17.10 -10.02 12.61
N GLU A 90 15.77 -10.06 12.50
CA GLU A 90 15.00 -11.15 11.89
C GLU A 90 15.26 -11.33 10.38
N PHE A 91 15.83 -10.33 9.71
CA PHE A 91 16.26 -10.45 8.31
C PHE A 91 17.59 -11.21 8.16
N LYS A 92 18.30 -11.45 9.26
CA LYS A 92 19.58 -12.15 9.25
C LYS A 92 19.38 -13.61 8.86
N GLY A 93 20.04 -14.01 7.77
CA GLY A 93 19.97 -15.39 7.28
C GLY A 93 18.61 -15.76 6.68
N VAL A 94 17.79 -14.78 6.29
CA VAL A 94 16.54 -15.07 5.59
C VAL A 94 16.86 -15.84 4.31
N GLN A 95 16.14 -16.94 4.07
CA GLN A 95 16.34 -17.77 2.89
C GLN A 95 15.35 -17.39 1.79
N ILE A 96 15.71 -17.68 0.55
CA ILE A 96 14.89 -17.43 -0.63
C ILE A 96 14.13 -18.71 -0.97
N LEU A 97 12.81 -18.64 -1.01
CA LEU A 97 11.95 -19.70 -1.51
C LEU A 97 12.02 -19.74 -3.04
N THR A 98 12.49 -20.85 -3.60
CA THR A 98 12.61 -21.05 -5.06
C THR A 98 11.52 -21.94 -5.64
N GLY A 99 10.82 -22.70 -4.79
CA GLY A 99 9.73 -23.56 -5.21
C GLY A 99 9.30 -24.53 -4.11
N PHE A 100 8.53 -25.52 -4.49
CA PHE A 100 8.15 -26.66 -3.64
C PHE A 100 8.52 -27.94 -4.36
N ASP A 101 9.04 -28.91 -3.61
CA ASP A 101 9.33 -30.25 -4.12
C ASP A 101 8.04 -30.94 -4.58
N GLU A 102 8.04 -31.53 -5.77
CA GLU A 102 6.82 -32.07 -6.39
C GLU A 102 6.28 -33.31 -5.68
N GLU A 103 7.15 -34.10 -5.04
CA GLU A 103 6.77 -35.36 -4.39
C GLU A 103 6.38 -35.14 -2.93
N SER A 104 7.19 -34.40 -2.18
CA SER A 104 6.98 -34.17 -0.74
C SER A 104 6.18 -32.91 -0.41
N GLY A 105 5.99 -32.00 -1.37
CA GLY A 105 5.34 -30.71 -1.18
C GLY A 105 6.13 -29.74 -0.27
N LYS A 106 7.37 -30.07 0.09
CA LYS A 106 8.19 -29.26 1.01
C LYS A 106 8.79 -28.04 0.30
N PRO A 107 8.96 -26.90 0.99
CA PRO A 107 9.60 -25.72 0.40
C PRO A 107 11.07 -25.99 0.07
N VAL A 108 11.50 -25.52 -1.10
CA VAL A 108 12.90 -25.50 -1.53
C VAL A 108 13.46 -24.12 -1.26
N LEU A 109 14.45 -24.05 -0.37
CA LEU A 109 15.06 -22.81 0.11
C LEU A 109 16.53 -22.73 -0.31
N ILE A 110 17.00 -21.54 -0.67
CA ILE A 110 18.42 -21.23 -0.88
C ILE A 110 18.84 -20.08 0.02
N ASP A 111 20.13 -20.02 0.38
CA ASP A 111 20.65 -18.93 1.20
C ASP A 111 20.63 -17.59 0.45
N ASN A 112 20.23 -16.52 1.14
CA ASN A 112 20.39 -15.17 0.62
C ASN A 112 21.78 -14.62 0.96
N HIS A 113 22.59 -14.35 -0.06
CA HIS A 113 23.91 -13.74 0.11
C HIS A 113 23.94 -12.23 -0.16
N LYS A 114 22.79 -11.61 -0.45
CA LYS A 114 22.68 -10.17 -0.70
C LYS A 114 22.21 -9.44 0.55
N THR A 115 22.89 -8.36 0.89
CA THR A 115 22.45 -7.42 1.93
C THR A 115 21.15 -6.74 1.50
N ILE A 116 20.13 -6.87 2.34
CA ILE A 116 18.89 -6.11 2.20
C ILE A 116 19.11 -4.75 2.88
N THR A 117 18.69 -3.67 2.23
CA THR A 117 18.87 -2.30 2.72
C THR A 117 17.50 -1.64 2.86
N LEU A 118 17.43 -0.51 3.57
CA LEU A 118 16.20 0.28 3.66
C LEU A 118 15.73 0.72 2.27
N ARG A 119 16.64 1.12 1.37
CA ARG A 119 16.30 1.47 -0.02
C ARG A 119 15.55 0.32 -0.71
N HIS A 120 16.05 -0.91 -0.59
CA HIS A 120 15.39 -2.09 -1.17
C HIS A 120 13.96 -2.31 -0.65
N LEU A 121 13.72 -2.03 0.64
CA LEU A 121 12.38 -2.11 1.23
C LEU A 121 11.45 -1.03 0.65
N LEU A 122 11.92 0.22 0.57
CA LEU A 122 11.12 1.36 0.10
C LEU A 122 10.82 1.31 -1.40
N THR A 123 11.67 0.63 -2.20
CA THR A 123 11.51 0.49 -3.65
C THR A 123 10.94 -0.85 -4.10
N HIS A 124 10.48 -1.70 -3.16
CA HIS A 124 9.96 -3.03 -3.46
C HIS A 124 10.93 -3.91 -4.27
N SER A 125 12.23 -3.85 -3.94
CA SER A 125 13.28 -4.62 -4.61
C SER A 125 14.11 -5.48 -3.65
N SER A 126 13.60 -5.72 -2.43
CA SER A 126 14.22 -6.60 -1.43
C SER A 126 14.01 -8.10 -1.69
N GLY A 127 13.09 -8.45 -2.59
CA GLY A 127 12.66 -9.84 -2.83
C GLY A 127 11.50 -10.31 -1.96
N LEU A 128 11.01 -9.48 -1.04
CA LEU A 128 9.79 -9.76 -0.29
C LEU A 128 8.55 -9.68 -1.17
N SER A 129 7.59 -10.57 -0.93
CA SER A 129 6.30 -10.60 -1.62
C SER A 129 5.17 -10.84 -0.62
N TYR A 130 3.94 -10.63 -1.07
CA TYR A 130 2.76 -11.09 -0.33
C TYR A 130 2.43 -12.53 -0.72
N ASP A 131 1.95 -13.30 0.25
CA ASP A 131 1.46 -14.67 0.10
C ASP A 131 0.40 -14.81 -1.01
N VAL A 132 -0.48 -13.83 -1.16
CA VAL A 132 -1.51 -13.79 -2.21
C VAL A 132 -0.95 -13.77 -3.63
N PHE A 133 0.34 -13.45 -3.80
CA PHE A 133 1.03 -13.46 -5.10
C PHE A 133 1.91 -14.71 -5.31
N GLY A 134 2.03 -15.57 -4.30
CA GLY A 134 2.69 -16.87 -4.44
C GLY A 134 1.83 -17.86 -5.23
N LYS A 135 2.45 -18.77 -5.99
CA LYS A 135 1.73 -19.93 -6.54
C LYS A 135 1.21 -20.74 -5.36
N GLN A 136 -0.12 -20.80 -5.20
CA GLN A 136 -0.72 -21.72 -4.24
C GLN A 136 -0.41 -23.15 -4.70
N SER A 137 0.26 -23.93 -3.86
CA SER A 137 0.29 -25.37 -4.05
C SER A 137 -1.16 -25.84 -3.99
N LYS A 138 -1.69 -26.36 -5.11
CA LYS A 138 -3.00 -27.00 -5.12
C LYS A 138 -2.94 -28.15 -4.10
N SER A 139 -3.70 -28.05 -3.02
CA SER A 139 -4.07 -29.19 -2.18
C SER A 139 -5.00 -30.12 -2.95
#